data_AF-A0A084EGS4-F1
#
_entry.id   AF-A0A084EGS4-F1
#
_cell.length_a   1.000
_cell.length_b   1.000
_cell.length_c   1.000
_cell.angle_alpha   90.00
_cell.angle_beta   90.00
_cell.angle_gamma   90.00
#
_symmetry.space_group_name_H-M   'P 1'
#
loop_
_entity.id
_entity.type
_entity.pdbx_description
1 polymer ?
#
loop_
_entity_poly.entity_id
_entity_poly.type
_entity_poly.pdbx_seq_one_letter_code
_entity_poly.pdbx_strand_id
1 'polypeptide(L)'
;MTDRRAFLTAALVAPVAIAAPAVAQTSSFMPIYNRFMAIWMEYNNAPADTSYEEEERLGDIYIAALNDLIKAHPTTDREFRLKFLALWDDGGLPREDIILRVLDDAKRLAA
;
A
#
# COMPACT_ATOMS: atom_id res chain seq x y z
N MET A 1 54.70 40.28 -29.07
CA MET A 1 53.84 39.45 -29.94
C MET A 1 54.12 38.00 -29.60
N THR A 2 53.25 37.36 -28.81
CA THR A 2 53.31 35.92 -28.53
C THR A 2 51.89 35.43 -28.26
N ASP A 3 51.66 34.19 -28.69
CA ASP A 3 50.42 33.66 -29.25
C ASP A 3 49.13 33.65 -28.43
N ARG A 4 48.04 33.98 -29.14
CA ARG A 4 46.67 33.56 -28.86
C ARG A 4 46.54 32.06 -29.16
N ARG A 5 46.41 31.23 -28.14
CA ARG A 5 45.80 29.89 -28.28
C ARG A 5 44.60 29.79 -27.37
N ALA A 6 43.45 30.00 -27.99
CA ALA A 6 42.13 29.77 -27.45
C ALA A 6 41.98 28.29 -27.06
N PHE A 7 41.55 28.05 -25.83
CA PHE A 7 40.92 26.78 -25.45
C PHE A 7 39.43 27.04 -25.31
N LEU A 8 38.73 26.93 -26.45
CA LEU A 8 37.28 26.75 -26.46
C LEU A 8 37.03 25.29 -26.07
N THR A 9 36.83 25.04 -24.78
CA THR A 9 36.18 23.81 -24.30
C THR A 9 34.74 23.86 -24.77
N ALA A 10 34.47 23.19 -25.90
CA ALA A 10 33.14 22.81 -26.33
C ALA A 10 32.58 21.84 -25.27
N ALA A 11 31.88 22.38 -24.28
CA ALA A 11 31.03 21.59 -23.41
C ALA A 11 29.90 21.03 -24.28
N LEU A 12 30.01 19.75 -24.64
CA LEU A 12 28.91 18.98 -25.19
C LEU A 12 27.73 19.09 -24.22
N VAL A 13 26.74 19.89 -24.60
CA VAL A 13 25.42 19.89 -23.97
C VAL A 13 24.80 18.55 -24.35
N ALA A 14 25.02 17.53 -23.53
CA ALA A 14 24.20 16.34 -23.56
C ALA A 14 22.76 16.79 -23.26
N PRO A 15 21.76 16.44 -24.08
CA PRO A 15 20.39 16.71 -23.73
C PRO A 15 20.09 15.93 -22.46
N VAL A 16 19.93 16.67 -21.35
CA VAL A 16 19.30 16.13 -20.15
C VAL A 16 17.88 15.80 -20.58
N ALA A 17 17.64 14.53 -20.89
CA ALA A 17 16.29 14.02 -21.03
C ALA A 17 15.62 14.24 -19.68
N ILE A 18 14.83 15.32 -19.59
CA ILE A 18 13.94 15.56 -18.47
C ILE A 18 12.93 14.43 -18.55
N ALA A 19 13.18 13.36 -17.80
CA ALA A 19 12.18 12.32 -17.58
C ALA A 19 10.93 13.04 -17.06
N ALA A 20 9.82 12.89 -17.79
CA ALA A 20 8.55 13.44 -17.34
C ALA A 20 8.32 13.00 -15.89
N PRO A 21 7.85 13.91 -14.99
CA PRO A 21 7.57 13.52 -13.62
C PRO A 21 6.63 12.33 -13.66
N ALA A 22 7.06 11.21 -13.06
CA ALA A 22 6.20 10.06 -12.87
C ALA A 22 4.96 10.57 -12.13
N VAL A 23 3.82 10.55 -12.82
CA VAL A 23 2.55 10.93 -12.21
C VAL A 23 2.35 9.95 -11.07
N ALA A 24 2.50 10.41 -9.84
CA ALA A 24 2.24 9.60 -8.66
C ALA A 24 0.79 9.15 -8.75
N GLN A 25 0.56 7.89 -9.13
CA GLN A 25 -0.77 7.30 -9.05
C GLN A 25 -1.14 7.28 -7.58
N THR A 26 -2.09 8.12 -7.19
CA THR A 26 -2.66 8.13 -5.86
C THR A 26 -3.41 6.80 -5.69
N SER A 27 -2.74 5.83 -5.08
CA SER A 27 -3.32 4.55 -4.76
C SER A 27 -4.51 4.73 -3.81
N SER A 28 -5.67 4.25 -4.22
CA SER A 28 -6.86 4.20 -3.37
C SER A 28 -6.77 3.12 -2.29
N PHE A 29 -5.82 2.18 -2.41
CA PHE A 29 -5.62 1.08 -1.48
C PHE A 29 -4.94 1.53 -0.17
N MET A 30 -3.87 2.31 -0.27
CA MET A 30 -3.06 2.66 0.91
C MET A 30 -3.84 3.37 2.04
N PRO A 31 -4.76 4.32 1.77
CA PRO A 31 -5.59 4.89 2.82
C PRO A 31 -6.48 3.86 3.53
N ILE A 32 -7.01 2.87 2.79
CA ILE A 32 -7.84 1.79 3.36
C ILE A 32 -6.97 0.88 4.23
N TYR A 33 -5.82 0.47 3.73
CA TYR A 33 -4.86 -0.33 4.48
C TYR A 33 -4.42 0.35 5.79
N ASN A 34 -4.05 1.63 5.73
CA ASN A 34 -3.63 2.39 6.91
C ASN A 34 -4.75 2.50 7.95
N ARG A 35 -5.99 2.71 7.50
CA ARG A 35 -7.17 2.73 8.40
C ARG A 35 -7.40 1.36 9.04
N PHE A 36 -7.31 0.29 8.25
CA PHE A 36 -7.39 -1.07 8.78
C PHE A 36 -6.32 -1.33 9.85
N MET A 37 -5.06 -0.99 9.58
CA MET A 37 -3.97 -1.22 10.54
C MET A 37 -4.16 -0.43 11.84
N ALA A 38 -4.64 0.81 11.77
CA ALA A 38 -4.93 1.60 12.97
C ALA A 38 -6.01 0.94 13.83
N ILE A 39 -7.10 0.48 13.20
CA ILE A 39 -8.21 -0.19 13.89
C ILE A 39 -7.79 -1.56 14.44
N TRP A 40 -7.04 -2.34 13.66
CA TRP A 40 -6.51 -3.62 14.11
C TRP A 40 -5.60 -3.45 15.32
N MET A 41 -4.75 -2.42 15.35
CA MET A 41 -3.94 -2.09 16.52
C MET A 41 -4.79 -1.66 17.72
N GLU A 42 -5.83 -0.85 17.51
CA GLU A 42 -6.74 -0.42 18.59
C GLU A 42 -7.47 -1.62 19.20
N TYR A 43 -8.00 -2.52 18.36
CA TYR A 43 -8.71 -3.73 18.79
C TYR A 43 -7.79 -4.69 19.55
N ASN A 44 -6.61 -5.01 19.01
CA ASN A 44 -5.70 -5.99 19.60
C ASN A 44 -4.95 -5.47 20.84
N ASN A 45 -4.85 -4.15 21.01
CA ASN A 45 -4.22 -3.55 22.19
C ASN A 45 -5.24 -2.97 23.18
N ALA A 46 -6.53 -3.30 23.02
CA ALA A 46 -7.55 -2.92 23.98
C ALA A 46 -7.18 -3.44 25.40
N PRO A 47 -7.29 -2.61 26.45
CA PRO A 47 -6.99 -3.02 27.81
C PRO A 47 -7.78 -4.27 28.24
N ALA A 48 -7.21 -5.11 29.10
CA ALA A 48 -7.89 -6.32 29.57
C ALA A 48 -9.15 -6.04 30.40
N ASP A 49 -9.32 -4.81 30.89
CA ASP A 49 -10.50 -4.32 31.61
C ASP A 49 -11.49 -3.54 30.72
N THR A 50 -11.34 -3.62 29.39
CA THR A 50 -12.32 -3.08 28.44
C THR A 50 -13.70 -3.68 28.73
N SER A 51 -14.73 -2.83 28.78
CA SER A 51 -16.09 -3.31 29.03
C SER A 51 -16.59 -4.13 27.84
N TYR A 52 -17.55 -5.02 28.09
CA TYR A 52 -18.15 -5.83 27.03
C TYR A 52 -18.73 -4.98 25.90
N GLU A 53 -19.42 -3.88 26.22
CA GLU A 53 -20.01 -2.98 25.22
C GLU A 53 -18.95 -2.30 24.35
N GLU A 54 -17.80 -1.97 24.92
CA GLU A 54 -16.69 -1.35 24.20
C GLU A 54 -15.94 -2.38 23.34
N GLU A 55 -15.77 -3.60 23.84
CA GLU A 55 -15.20 -4.71 23.07
C GLU A 55 -16.08 -5.05 21.85
N GLU A 56 -17.40 -5.11 22.03
CA GLU A 56 -18.37 -5.32 20.94
C GLU A 56 -18.27 -4.18 19.90
N ARG A 57 -18.25 -2.92 20.36
CA ARG A 57 -18.10 -1.75 19.49
C ARG A 57 -16.80 -1.79 18.67
N LEU A 58 -15.67 -2.12 19.31
CA LEU A 58 -14.38 -2.23 18.63
C LEU A 58 -14.36 -3.40 17.65
N GLY A 59 -14.99 -4.52 17.99
CA GLY A 59 -15.18 -5.68 17.12
C GLY A 59 -15.96 -5.33 15.84
N ASP A 60 -17.06 -4.59 15.97
CA ASP A 60 -17.86 -4.14 14.82
C ASP A 60 -17.06 -3.21 13.88
N ILE A 61 -16.29 -2.28 14.47
CA ILE A 61 -15.43 -1.36 13.72
C ILE A 61 -14.31 -2.14 13.01
N TYR A 62 -13.71 -3.12 13.68
CA TYR A 62 -12.72 -4.01 13.12
C TYR A 62 -13.28 -4.80 11.92
N ILE A 63 -14.45 -5.44 12.08
CA ILE A 63 -15.12 -6.18 11.02
C ILE A 63 -15.43 -5.28 9.81
N ALA A 64 -15.89 -4.05 10.05
CA ALA A 64 -16.14 -3.08 8.98
C ALA A 64 -14.84 -2.75 8.21
N ALA A 65 -13.75 -2.47 8.93
CA ALA A 65 -12.46 -2.15 8.31
C ALA A 65 -11.85 -3.34 7.55
N LEU A 66 -11.98 -4.56 8.08
CA LEU A 66 -11.56 -5.79 7.41
C LEU A 66 -12.32 -5.99 6.10
N ASN A 67 -13.64 -5.78 6.10
CA ASN A 67 -14.46 -5.87 4.90
C ASN A 67 -14.07 -4.82 3.84
N ASP A 68 -13.70 -3.61 4.25
CA ASP A 68 -13.17 -2.58 3.35
C ASP A 68 -11.84 -3.02 2.73
N LEU A 69 -10.91 -3.58 3.53
CA LEU A 69 -9.63 -4.10 3.06
C LEU A 69 -9.80 -5.25 2.05
N ILE A 70 -10.71 -6.19 2.31
CA ILE A 70 -11.00 -7.32 1.40
C ILE A 70 -11.44 -6.83 0.02
N LYS A 71 -12.27 -5.78 -0.02
CA LYS A 71 -12.78 -5.17 -1.26
C LYS A 71 -11.76 -4.28 -1.96
N ALA A 72 -10.79 -3.74 -1.22
CA ALA A 72 -9.78 -2.85 -1.79
C ALA A 72 -8.85 -3.61 -2.74
N HIS A 73 -8.61 -3.02 -3.91
CA HIS A 73 -7.78 -3.62 -4.95
C HIS A 73 -6.36 -3.04 -4.91
N PRO A 74 -5.32 -3.85 -4.63
CA PRO A 74 -3.94 -3.40 -4.71
C PRO A 74 -3.57 -3.05 -6.15
N THR A 75 -2.84 -1.97 -6.35
CA THR A 75 -2.38 -1.50 -7.65
C THR A 75 -0.93 -1.88 -7.94
N THR A 76 -0.20 -2.33 -6.92
CA THR A 76 1.20 -2.74 -7.01
C THR A 76 1.45 -4.04 -6.26
N ASP A 77 2.53 -4.74 -6.60
CA ASP A 77 3.03 -5.92 -5.88
C ASP A 77 3.23 -5.67 -4.39
N ARG A 78 3.68 -4.46 -4.04
CA ARG A 78 3.90 -4.06 -2.64
C ARG A 78 2.57 -4.05 -1.89
N GLU A 79 1.56 -3.41 -2.46
CA GLU A 79 0.23 -3.34 -1.88
C GLU A 79 -0.43 -4.71 -1.78
N PHE A 80 -0.23 -5.55 -2.79
CA PHE A 80 -0.70 -6.93 -2.76
C PHE A 80 -0.11 -7.70 -1.59
N ARG A 81 1.21 -7.62 -1.36
CA ARG A 81 1.86 -8.28 -0.22
C ARG A 81 1.34 -7.75 1.11
N LEU A 82 1.11 -6.44 1.22
CA LEU A 82 0.51 -5.85 2.42
C LEU A 82 -0.89 -6.39 2.69
N LYS A 83 -1.75 -6.45 1.66
CA LYS A 83 -3.09 -7.06 1.76
C LYS A 83 -3.00 -8.53 2.17
N PHE A 84 -2.12 -9.30 1.51
CA PHE A 84 -1.94 -10.72 1.79
C PHE A 84 -1.54 -10.96 3.25
N LEU A 85 -0.52 -10.24 3.73
CA LEU A 85 -0.07 -10.35 5.12
C LEU A 85 -1.18 -9.96 6.10
N ALA A 86 -1.85 -8.83 5.90
CA ALA A 86 -2.93 -8.41 6.78
C ALA A 86 -4.09 -9.42 6.88
N LEU A 87 -4.37 -10.18 5.81
CA LEU A 87 -5.44 -11.18 5.81
C LEU A 87 -5.04 -12.56 6.35
N TRP A 88 -3.74 -12.86 6.43
CA TRP A 88 -3.21 -14.16 6.87
C TRP A 88 -2.47 -14.12 8.22
N ASP A 89 -1.97 -12.96 8.64
CA ASP A 89 -1.20 -12.80 9.89
C ASP A 89 -2.09 -12.77 11.14
N ASP A 90 -3.39 -12.47 10.99
CA ASP A 90 -4.37 -12.44 12.09
C ASP A 90 -4.73 -13.85 12.65
N GLY A 91 -3.94 -14.88 12.31
CA GLY A 91 -4.12 -16.26 12.79
C GLY A 91 -5.38 -16.99 12.28
N GLY A 92 -6.23 -16.29 11.52
CA GLY A 92 -7.44 -16.83 10.91
C GLY A 92 -7.15 -17.63 9.64
N LEU A 93 -7.97 -18.64 9.38
CA LEU A 93 -8.07 -19.26 8.05
C LEU A 93 -9.06 -18.43 7.22
N PRO A 94 -8.62 -17.66 6.21
CA PRO A 94 -9.53 -16.87 5.40
C PRO A 94 -10.52 -17.79 4.67
N ARG A 95 -11.77 -17.32 4.58
CA ARG A 95 -12.83 -18.02 3.84
C ARG A 95 -12.48 -18.10 2.35
N GLU A 96 -13.05 -19.09 1.67
CA GLU A 96 -12.81 -19.35 0.25
C GLU A 96 -13.05 -18.11 -0.64
N ASP A 97 -14.08 -17.32 -0.34
CA ASP A 97 -14.39 -16.10 -1.09
C ASP A 97 -13.28 -15.03 -0.98
N ILE A 98 -12.62 -14.93 0.18
CA ILE A 98 -11.47 -14.04 0.40
C ILE A 98 -10.26 -14.55 -0.39
N ILE A 99 -10.01 -15.87 -0.37
CA ILE A 99 -8.93 -16.50 -1.14
C ILE A 99 -9.12 -16.22 -2.63
N LEU A 100 -10.32 -16.43 -3.17
CA LEU A 100 -10.62 -16.17 -4.58
C LEU A 100 -10.38 -14.72 -4.97
N ARG A 101 -10.76 -13.75 -4.11
CA ARG A 101 -10.49 -12.33 -4.35
C ARG A 101 -9.00 -12.01 -4.41
N VAL A 102 -8.20 -12.58 -3.51
CA VAL A 102 -6.75 -12.40 -3.51
C VAL A 102 -6.11 -13.01 -4.75
N LEU A 103 -6.58 -14.18 -5.20
CA LEU A 103 -6.13 -14.79 -6.45
C LEU A 103 -6.47 -13.93 -7.68
N ASP A 104 -7.64 -13.31 -7.71
CA ASP A 104 -8.02 -12.39 -8.79
C ASP A 104 -7.19 -11.11 -8.79
N ASP A 105 -6.87 -10.56 -7.61
CA ASP A 105 -5.93 -9.44 -7.49
C ASP A 105 -4.53 -9.82 -8.01
N ALA A 106 -4.05 -11.02 -7.69
CA ALA A 106 -2.76 -11.52 -8.17
C ALA A 106 -2.74 -11.67 -9.70
N LYS A 107 -3.80 -12.26 -10.29
CA LYS A 107 -3.92 -12.38 -11.75
C LYS A 107 -3.93 -11.03 -12.45
N ARG A 108 -4.62 -10.03 -11.90
CA ARG A 108 -4.70 -8.68 -12.46
C ARG A 108 -3.35 -7.98 -12.46
N LEU A 109 -2.52 -8.19 -11.43
CA LEU A 109 -1.19 -7.60 -11.33
C LEU A 109 -0.14 -8.30 -12.21
N ALA A 110 -0.39 -9.55 -12.60
CA ALA A 110 0.50 -10.33 -13.47
C ALA A 110 0.23 -10.11 -14.98
N ALA A 111 -0.86 -9.43 -15.35
CA ALA A 111 -1.29 -9.16 -16.72
C ALA A 111 -0.78 -7.81 -17.23
#